data_AF-A0A928HJV9-F1
#
_entry.id   AF-A0A928HJV9-F1
#
_cell.length_a   1.000
_cell.length_b   1.000
_cell.length_c   1.000
_cell.angle_alpha   90.00
_cell.angle_beta   90.00
_cell.angle_gamma   90.00
#
_symmetry.space_group_name_H-M   'P 1'
#
loop_
_entity.id
_entity.type
_entity.pdbx_description
1 polymer ?
#
loop_
_entity_poly.entity_id
_entity_poly.type
_entity_poly.pdbx_seq_one_letter_code
_entity_poly.pdbx_strand_id
1 'polypeptide(L)'
;MKMTSSSYSDERARELAWAREKAARDEHGRILFAKEEGREEGRAEGRAEERAENRAFLTQSLRRMLPLFYPEYATAETLERIENIEETERLQELINAMLEQMSFERIAELL
;
A
#
# COMPACT_ATOMS: atom_id res chain seq x y z
N MET A 1 -37.57 19.77 -12.92
CA MET A 1 -36.96 19.36 -11.64
C MET A 1 -35.48 19.12 -11.92
N LYS A 2 -34.59 20.06 -11.52
CA LYS A 2 -33.14 19.92 -11.76
C LYS A 2 -32.59 18.97 -10.71
N MET A 3 -32.36 17.70 -11.07
CA MET A 3 -31.58 16.79 -10.23
C MET A 3 -30.18 17.36 -10.10
N THR A 4 -29.86 17.77 -8.88
CA THR A 4 -28.62 18.45 -8.53
C THR A 4 -27.45 17.49 -8.69
N SER A 5 -26.40 17.95 -9.38
CA SER A 5 -25.08 17.31 -9.55
C SER A 5 -24.36 16.92 -8.23
N SER A 6 -25.01 17.13 -7.08
CA SER A 6 -24.48 16.92 -5.74
C SER A 6 -24.53 15.44 -5.31
N SER A 7 -25.57 14.67 -5.66
CA SER A 7 -25.68 13.29 -5.16
C SER A 7 -24.70 12.32 -5.83
N TYR A 8 -24.36 12.56 -7.10
CA TYR A 8 -23.38 11.76 -7.84
C TYR A 8 -21.95 11.88 -7.28
N SER A 9 -21.61 13.05 -6.74
CA SER A 9 -20.29 13.30 -6.16
C SER A 9 -20.15 12.61 -4.79
N ASP A 10 -21.21 12.62 -3.98
CA ASP A 10 -21.26 11.91 -2.70
C ASP A 10 -21.25 10.38 -2.87
N GLU A 11 -21.94 9.87 -3.88
CA GLU A 11 -21.98 8.43 -4.16
C GLU A 11 -20.62 7.90 -4.62
N ARG A 12 -19.93 8.63 -5.51
CA ARG A 12 -18.54 8.31 -5.89
C ARG A 12 -17.56 8.44 -4.74
N ALA A 13 -17.73 9.41 -3.84
CA ALA A 13 -16.90 9.52 -2.65
C ALA A 13 -17.07 8.31 -1.72
N ARG A 14 -18.31 7.80 -1.58
CA ARG A 14 -18.59 6.59 -0.79
C ARG A 14 -18.06 5.32 -1.46
N GLU A 15 -18.22 5.19 -2.77
CA GLU A 15 -17.69 4.05 -3.51
C GLU A 15 -16.16 4.01 -3.43
N LEU A 16 -15.50 5.17 -3.55
CA LEU A 16 -14.05 5.27 -3.42
C LEU A 16 -13.61 4.97 -1.98
N ALA A 17 -14.32 5.48 -0.97
CA ALA A 17 -14.04 5.17 0.43
C ALA A 17 -14.19 3.67 0.73
N TRP A 18 -15.24 3.04 0.23
CA TRP A 18 -15.46 1.60 0.38
C TRP A 18 -14.40 0.78 -0.37
N ALA A 19 -14.01 1.19 -1.57
CA ALA A 19 -12.94 0.54 -2.32
C ALA A 19 -11.59 0.66 -1.60
N ARG A 20 -11.29 1.82 -1.00
CA ARG A 20 -10.10 2.03 -0.16
C ARG A 20 -10.11 1.15 1.08
N GLU A 21 -11.22 1.12 1.81
CA GLU A 21 -11.37 0.28 3.02
C GLU A 21 -11.24 -1.21 2.70
N LYS A 22 -11.86 -1.65 1.60
CA LYS A 22 -11.75 -3.03 1.12
C LYS A 22 -10.31 -3.37 0.71
N ALA A 23 -9.67 -2.50 -0.05
CA ALA A 23 -8.28 -2.69 -0.46
C ALA A 23 -7.34 -2.73 0.76
N ALA A 24 -7.55 -1.85 1.75
CA ALA A 24 -6.79 -1.85 2.99
C ALA A 24 -6.92 -3.20 3.71
N ARG A 25 -8.15 -3.71 3.82
CA ARG A 25 -8.42 -4.99 4.51
C ARG A 25 -7.80 -6.19 3.78
N ASP A 26 -7.97 -6.25 2.47
CA ASP A 26 -7.41 -7.33 1.65
C ASP A 26 -5.88 -7.32 1.69
N GLU A 27 -5.27 -6.14 1.58
CA GLU A 27 -3.82 -6.00 1.56
C GLU A 27 -3.20 -6.20 2.95
N HIS A 28 -3.80 -5.65 4.00
CA HIS A 28 -3.37 -5.90 5.38
C HIS A 28 -3.44 -7.39 5.73
N GLY A 29 -4.49 -8.09 5.29
CA GLY A 29 -4.58 -9.54 5.43
C GLY A 29 -3.40 -10.25 4.75
N ARG A 30 -3.16 -9.97 3.47
CA ARG A 30 -2.05 -10.59 2.72
C ARG A 30 -0.68 -10.33 3.35
N ILE A 31 -0.43 -9.10 3.81
CA ILE A 31 0.83 -8.74 4.45
C ILE A 31 1.00 -9.44 5.80
N LEU A 32 -0.07 -9.52 6.60
CA LEU A 32 -0.02 -10.26 7.85
C LEU A 32 0.26 -11.74 7.63
N PHE A 33 -0.41 -12.37 6.65
CA PHE A 33 -0.15 -13.76 6.27
C PHE A 33 1.29 -13.98 5.81
N ALA A 34 1.79 -13.15 4.88
CA ALA A 34 3.18 -13.23 4.42
C ALA A 34 4.20 -13.02 5.54
N LYS A 35 3.91 -12.12 6.50
CA LYS A 35 4.74 -11.88 7.68
C LYS A 35 4.73 -13.06 8.65
N GLU A 36 3.61 -13.75 8.79
CA GLU A 36 3.45 -14.91 9.67
C GLU A 36 4.20 -16.12 9.08
N GLU A 37 4.01 -16.42 7.80
CA GLU A 37 4.75 -17.48 7.09
C GLU A 37 6.27 -17.21 7.08
N GLY A 38 6.71 -15.99 6.72
CA GLY A 38 8.14 -15.64 6.70
C GLY A 38 8.81 -15.58 8.08
N ARG A 39 8.04 -15.49 9.17
CA ARG A 39 8.59 -15.61 10.54
C ARG A 39 8.74 -17.06 10.99
N GLU A 40 7.92 -17.96 10.46
CA GLU A 40 7.89 -19.36 10.87
C GLU A 40 9.01 -20.17 10.18
N GLU A 41 9.37 -19.83 8.94
CA GLU A 41 10.42 -20.52 8.17
C GLU A 41 11.86 -20.00 8.43
N GLY A 42 12.01 -18.79 8.98
CA GLY A 42 13.29 -18.09 9.14
C GLY A 42 14.25 -18.56 10.24
N ARG A 43 14.24 -19.85 10.67
CA ARG A 43 15.12 -20.31 11.77
C ARG A 43 16.44 -20.98 11.39
N ALA A 44 16.79 -21.21 10.12
CA ALA A 44 18.14 -21.71 9.83
C ALA A 44 18.76 -21.33 8.47
N GLU A 45 18.07 -21.38 7.33
CA GLU A 45 18.78 -21.43 6.03
C GLU A 45 18.29 -20.48 4.91
N GLY A 46 17.17 -19.76 5.05
CA GLY A 46 16.51 -19.01 3.96
C GLY A 46 16.71 -17.47 3.88
N ARG A 47 17.63 -16.87 4.62
CA ARG A 47 17.65 -15.40 4.88
C ARG A 47 17.87 -14.45 3.68
N ALA A 48 18.24 -14.93 2.50
CA ALA A 48 18.47 -14.07 1.32
C ALA A 48 17.30 -14.14 0.32
N GLU A 49 16.81 -15.35 0.02
CA GLU A 49 15.66 -15.55 -0.88
C GLU A 49 14.37 -15.02 -0.25
N GLU A 50 14.11 -15.31 1.03
CA GLU A 50 12.93 -14.79 1.74
C GLU A 50 12.91 -13.25 1.79
N ARG A 51 14.08 -12.60 1.87
CA ARG A 51 14.16 -11.13 1.87
C ARG A 51 13.86 -10.53 0.50
N ALA A 52 14.36 -11.16 -0.57
CA ALA A 52 14.10 -10.69 -1.93
C ALA A 52 12.62 -10.86 -2.31
N GLU A 53 12.01 -11.99 -1.94
CA GLU A 53 10.59 -12.25 -2.17
C GLU A 53 9.70 -11.32 -1.34
N ASN A 54 10.01 -11.14 -0.06
CA ASN A 54 9.28 -10.21 0.81
C ASN A 54 9.38 -8.77 0.28
N ARG A 55 10.56 -8.33 -0.17
CA ARG A 55 10.73 -7.01 -0.78
C ARG A 55 9.86 -6.85 -2.03
N ALA A 56 9.93 -7.81 -2.96
CA ALA A 56 9.16 -7.76 -4.20
C ALA A 56 7.66 -7.70 -3.93
N PHE A 57 7.19 -8.48 -2.95
CA PHE A 57 5.81 -8.45 -2.49
C PHE A 57 5.42 -7.06 -1.94
N LEU A 58 6.18 -6.51 -0.98
CA LEU A 58 5.90 -5.19 -0.39
C LEU A 58 5.92 -4.07 -1.43
N THR A 59 6.90 -4.07 -2.34
CA THR A 59 6.95 -3.13 -3.46
C THR A 59 5.70 -3.24 -4.34
N GLN A 60 5.27 -4.45 -4.68
CA GLN A 60 4.07 -4.66 -5.50
C GLN A 60 2.79 -4.20 -4.77
N SER A 61 2.67 -4.47 -3.48
CA SER A 61 1.59 -3.98 -2.62
C SER A 61 1.50 -2.45 -2.65
N LEU A 62 2.63 -1.76 -2.48
CA LEU A 62 2.69 -0.29 -2.55
C LEU A 62 2.27 0.25 -3.93
N ARG A 63 2.74 -0.36 -5.03
CA ARG A 63 2.32 0.03 -6.39
C ARG A 63 0.82 -0.08 -6.61
N ARG A 64 0.19 -1.08 -5.99
CA ARG A 64 -1.26 -1.30 -6.08
C ARG A 64 -2.05 -0.35 -5.18
N MET A 65 -1.53 -0.07 -3.99
CA MET A 65 -2.19 0.79 -3.01
C MET A 65 -2.10 2.28 -3.37
N LEU A 66 -0.94 2.75 -3.85
CA LEU A 66 -0.71 4.18 -4.12
C LEU A 66 -1.80 4.86 -4.95
N PRO A 67 -2.21 4.34 -6.11
CA PRO A 67 -3.28 4.96 -6.89
C PRO A 67 -4.67 4.90 -6.22
N LEU A 68 -4.88 4.00 -5.25
CA LEU A 68 -6.16 3.88 -4.55
C LEU A 68 -6.30 4.92 -3.43
N PHE A 69 -5.23 5.10 -2.65
CA PHE A 69 -5.22 6.03 -1.51
C PHE A 69 -4.84 7.45 -1.93
N TYR A 70 -3.90 7.59 -2.87
CA TYR A 70 -3.27 8.85 -3.29
C TYR A 70 -3.16 8.94 -4.82
N PRO A 71 -4.29 8.91 -5.56
CA PRO A 71 -4.30 8.88 -7.02
C PRO A 71 -3.52 10.02 -7.67
N GLU A 72 -3.56 11.21 -7.08
CA GLU A 72 -2.86 12.40 -7.54
C GLU A 72 -1.34 12.32 -7.38
N TYR A 73 -0.84 11.41 -6.54
CA TYR A 73 0.58 11.19 -6.27
C TYR A 73 1.12 9.87 -6.83
N ALA A 74 0.28 9.08 -7.50
CA ALA A 74 0.66 7.83 -8.17
C ALA A 74 1.36 8.08 -9.51
N THR A 75 2.39 8.92 -9.49
CA THR A 75 3.21 9.26 -10.65
C THR A 75 4.28 8.18 -10.90
N ALA A 76 4.83 8.15 -12.11
CA ALA A 76 5.94 7.27 -12.43
C ALA A 76 7.14 7.50 -11.49
N GLU A 77 7.43 8.76 -11.14
CA GLU A 77 8.51 9.12 -10.21
C GLU A 77 8.28 8.54 -8.81
N THR A 78 7.06 8.64 -8.27
CA THR A 78 6.75 8.08 -6.94
C THR A 78 6.88 6.56 -6.95
N LEU A 79 6.42 5.90 -8.02
CA LEU A 79 6.56 4.44 -8.16
C LEU A 79 8.03 4.03 -8.30
N GLU A 80 8.83 4.78 -9.05
CA GLU A 80 10.27 4.55 -9.19
C GLU A 80 10.99 4.71 -7.85
N ARG A 81 10.63 5.72 -7.04
CA ARG A 81 11.17 5.85 -5.67
C ARG A 81 10.86 4.62 -4.82
N ILE A 82 9.62 4.13 -4.85
CA ILE A 82 9.23 2.89 -4.16
C ILE A 82 10.06 1.69 -4.65
N GLU A 83 10.26 1.56 -5.96
CA GLU A 83 11.02 0.47 -6.57
C GLU A 83 12.52 0.51 -6.21
N ASN A 84 13.05 1.67 -5.88
CA ASN A 84 14.46 1.85 -5.49
C ASN A 84 14.70 1.70 -3.98
N ILE A 85 13.66 1.54 -3.15
CA ILE A 85 13.85 1.26 -1.73
C ILE A 85 14.36 -0.17 -1.57
N GLU A 86 15.57 -0.30 -1.02
CA GLU A 86 16.19 -1.61 -0.74
C GLU A 86 15.76 -2.17 0.62
N GLU A 87 15.47 -1.28 1.58
CA GLU A 87 15.11 -1.62 2.95
C GLU A 87 13.65 -2.10 3.04
N THR A 88 13.45 -3.38 3.32
CA THR A 88 12.11 -3.98 3.51
C THR A 88 11.33 -3.32 4.65
N GLU A 89 12.04 -2.86 5.69
CA GLU A 89 11.46 -2.13 6.82
C GLU A 89 10.85 -0.80 6.36
N ARG A 90 11.54 -0.09 5.46
CA ARG A 90 11.04 1.16 4.90
C ARG A 90 9.83 0.98 4.00
N LEU A 91 9.81 -0.08 3.20
CA LEU A 91 8.62 -0.48 2.42
C LEU A 91 7.44 -0.81 3.35
N GLN A 92 7.70 -1.51 4.45
CA GLN A 92 6.67 -1.85 5.43
C GLN A 92 6.11 -0.60 6.14
N GLU A 93 6.97 0.35 6.50
CA GLU A 93 6.55 1.65 7.06
C GLU A 93 5.64 2.41 6.10
N LEU A 94 5.99 2.43 4.80
CA LEU A 94 5.15 3.04 3.77
C LEU A 94 3.78 2.38 3.69
N ILE A 95 3.71 1.04 3.71
CA ILE A 95 2.42 0.35 3.66
C ILE A 95 1.59 0.69 4.89
N ASN A 96 2.20 0.64 6.08
CA ASN A 96 1.48 0.97 7.31
C ASN A 96 0.96 2.41 7.28
N ALA A 97 1.77 3.37 6.83
CA ALA A 97 1.35 4.76 6.68
C ALA A 97 0.15 4.91 5.72
N MET A 98 0.11 4.13 4.64
CA MET A 98 -1.02 4.14 3.69
C MET A 98 -2.26 3.45 4.25
N LEU A 99 -2.10 2.33 4.97
CA LEU A 99 -3.21 1.61 5.62
C LEU A 99 -3.83 2.42 6.75
N GLU A 100 -3.02 3.16 7.50
CA GLU A 100 -3.46 4.11 8.52
C GLU A 100 -4.03 5.40 7.92
N GLN A 101 -4.08 5.51 6.58
CA GLN A 101 -4.58 6.67 5.83
C GLN A 101 -3.89 7.98 6.25
N MET A 102 -2.59 7.93 6.52
CA MET A 102 -1.80 9.13 6.84
C MET A 102 -1.81 10.13 5.68
N SER A 103 -1.43 11.38 5.91
CA SER A 103 -1.31 12.33 4.80
C SER A 103 -0.21 11.89 3.81
N PHE A 104 -0.35 12.24 2.53
CA PHE A 104 0.70 11.97 1.56
C PHE A 104 2.02 12.67 1.94
N GLU A 105 1.98 13.83 2.58
CA GLU A 105 3.17 14.52 3.10
C GLU A 105 4.00 13.60 4.01
N ARG A 106 3.32 12.84 4.89
CA ARG A 106 3.99 11.88 5.76
C ARG A 106 4.54 10.68 5.00
N ILE A 107 3.88 10.25 3.93
CA ILE A 107 4.37 9.19 3.04
C ILE A 107 5.57 9.68 2.23
N ALA A 108 5.56 10.94 1.78
CA ALA A 108 6.64 11.54 1.01
C ALA A 108 7.94 11.68 1.83
N GLU A 109 7.85 11.82 3.14
CA GLU A 109 9.00 11.73 4.06
C GLU A 109 9.60 10.32 4.15
N LEU A 110 8.81 9.30 3.79
CA LEU A 110 9.20 7.89 3.83
C LEU A 110 9.78 7.40 2.48
N LEU A 111 9.54 8.12 1.39
CA LEU A 111 10.03 7.89 0.03
C LEU A 111 11.38 8.56 -0.25
#